data_AF-A0A433PXZ9-F1
#
_entry.id   AF-A0A433PXZ9-F1
#
_cell.length_a   1.000
_cell.length_b   1.000
_cell.length_c   1.000
_cell.angle_alpha   90.00
_cell.angle_beta   90.00
_cell.angle_gamma   90.00
#
_symmetry.space_group_name_H-M   'P 1'
#
loop_
_entity.id
_entity.type
_entity.pdbx_description
1 polymer ?
#
loop_
_entity_poly.entity_id
_entity_poly.type
_entity_poly.pdbx_seq_one_letter_code
_entity_poly.pdbx_strand_id
1 'polypeptide(L)'
;MFRNIVSSLIQYERIETTLPKAKDLRRIADKMITLGKQGDMNAKKQALSYLKDPKITIPKLFGPLSARFADRPGGYTRVIPLGRRYGDNAPMAVIEYVDGPHDLQFEGVVRRLAKEQIDAKAEVTNTVVKATKSEVDATKATKWEAETETEAQTETEAEVESDTNKPTRLFKNFYLENAFLGKYSFLANQFLGAQTLNSKPLGRQSSLQNEATKATKSEAEAVKEEAEAKKKEAETVKEEAKQGAKERAGGDKRVTDEVVRARWAKKVEKVKKARGLTDEELKAEVAKEVKWLKEKQEKITVTREKVLHHKNSNRNEKRV
;
A
#
# COMPACT_ATOMS: atom_id res chain seq x y z
N MET A 1 26.61 38.83 11.15
CA MET A 1 26.19 37.48 10.68
C MET A 1 25.15 37.55 9.55
N PHE A 2 23.91 38.01 9.79
CA PHE A 2 22.77 37.85 8.86
C PHE A 2 23.00 38.24 7.39
N ARG A 3 23.80 39.28 7.10
CA ARG A 3 24.23 39.67 5.74
C ARG A 3 24.65 38.49 4.84
N ASN A 4 25.45 37.55 5.37
CA ASN A 4 25.84 36.35 4.60
C ASN A 4 24.61 35.49 4.27
N ILE A 5 23.78 35.23 5.28
CA ILE A 5 22.64 34.31 5.22
C ILE A 5 21.56 34.83 4.25
N VAL A 6 21.34 36.15 4.21
CA VAL A 6 20.42 36.79 3.25
C VAL A 6 20.96 36.68 1.82
N SER A 7 22.26 36.91 1.59
CA SER A 7 22.86 36.70 0.27
C SER A 7 22.75 35.25 -0.20
N SER A 8 23.01 34.26 0.67
CA SER A 8 22.83 32.84 0.34
C SER A 8 21.36 32.51 0.04
N LEU A 9 20.40 33.06 0.78
CA LEU A 9 18.97 32.85 0.50
C LEU A 9 18.57 33.48 -0.85
N ILE A 10 19.09 34.66 -1.21
CA ILE A 10 18.85 35.26 -2.54
C ILE A 10 19.50 34.42 -3.65
N GLN A 11 20.71 33.92 -3.44
CA GLN A 11 21.42 33.11 -4.42
C GLN A 11 20.75 31.75 -4.67
N TYR A 12 20.46 30.98 -3.61
CA TYR A 12 20.01 29.59 -3.70
C TYR A 12 18.50 29.40 -3.55
N GLU A 13 17.74 30.45 -3.21
CA GLU A 13 16.28 30.47 -2.95
C GLU A 13 15.78 29.61 -1.79
N ARG A 14 16.56 28.63 -1.32
CA ARG A 14 16.31 27.74 -0.19
C ARG A 14 17.60 27.52 0.59
N ILE A 15 17.57 27.65 1.92
CA ILE A 15 18.70 27.32 2.81
C ILE A 15 18.22 26.64 4.10
N GLU A 16 19.08 25.81 4.70
CA GLU A 16 18.84 25.18 6.00
C GLU A 16 19.62 25.91 7.11
N THR A 17 18.97 26.17 8.25
CA THR A 17 19.61 26.84 9.40
C THR A 17 18.88 26.50 10.70
N THR A 18 19.25 27.12 11.83
CA THR A 18 18.50 26.93 13.08
C THR A 18 17.19 27.71 13.08
N LEU A 19 16.13 27.14 13.67
CA LEU A 19 14.80 27.74 13.76
C LEU A 19 14.78 29.21 14.23
N PRO A 20 15.52 29.66 15.27
CA PRO A 20 15.60 31.09 15.62
C PRO A 20 16.21 31.93 14.49
N LYS A 21 17.36 31.52 13.92
CA LYS A 21 18.01 32.23 12.80
C LYS A 21 17.07 32.36 11.60
N ALA A 22 16.29 31.32 11.28
CA ALA A 22 15.30 31.35 10.21
C ALA A 22 14.15 32.34 10.47
N LYS A 23 13.63 32.41 11.71
CA LYS A 23 12.60 33.37 12.13
C LYS A 23 13.10 34.82 12.02
N ASP A 24 14.31 35.09 12.50
CA ASP A 24 14.92 36.43 12.46
C ASP A 24 15.23 36.88 11.01
N LEU A 25 15.73 35.96 10.19
CA LEU A 25 16.09 36.21 8.79
C LEU A 25 14.88 36.69 7.98
N ARG A 26 13.68 36.18 8.26
CA ARG A 26 12.42 36.48 7.56
C ARG A 26 12.20 37.99 7.43
N ARG A 27 12.38 38.75 8.52
CA ARG A 27 12.22 40.22 8.57
C ARG A 27 13.23 40.98 7.70
N ILE A 28 14.39 40.39 7.42
CA ILE A 28 15.46 41.02 6.62
C ILE A 28 15.32 40.61 5.15
N ALA A 29 15.06 39.33 4.89
CA ALA A 29 14.83 38.80 3.55
C ALA A 29 13.60 39.44 2.87
N ASP A 30 12.50 39.59 3.61
CA ASP A 30 11.29 40.25 3.08
C ASP A 30 11.55 41.73 2.76
N LYS A 31 12.37 42.43 3.55
CA LYS A 31 12.79 43.82 3.27
C LYS A 31 13.64 43.92 2.00
N MET A 32 14.54 42.97 1.75
CA MET A 32 15.32 42.96 0.50
C MET A 32 14.40 42.79 -0.72
N ILE A 33 13.39 41.92 -0.65
CA ILE A 33 12.40 41.79 -1.75
C ILE A 33 11.64 43.11 -1.96
N THR A 34 11.23 43.81 -0.89
CA THR A 34 10.60 45.13 -1.03
C THR A 34 11.51 46.15 -1.74
N LEU A 35 12.82 46.19 -1.43
CA LEU A 35 13.77 47.01 -2.19
C LEU A 35 13.88 46.55 -3.65
N GLY A 36 13.90 45.24 -3.90
CA GLY A 36 13.91 44.65 -5.24
C GLY A 36 12.70 45.07 -6.09
N LYS A 37 11.50 45.11 -5.48
CA LYS A 37 10.25 45.56 -6.10
C LYS A 37 10.20 47.07 -6.36
N GLN A 38 10.86 47.88 -5.54
CA GLN A 38 10.94 49.34 -5.74
C GLN A 38 11.77 49.71 -6.98
N GLY A 39 12.80 48.93 -7.32
CA GLY A 39 13.59 49.13 -8.55
C GLY A 39 14.50 50.36 -8.59
N ASP A 40 14.23 51.37 -7.76
CA ASP A 40 14.92 52.66 -7.68
C ASP A 40 16.44 52.56 -7.56
N MET A 41 17.14 53.60 -8.04
CA MET A 41 18.58 53.76 -7.79
C MET A 41 18.91 53.92 -6.30
N ASN A 42 17.98 54.45 -5.48
CA ASN A 42 18.12 54.47 -4.03
C ASN A 42 18.00 53.04 -3.43
N ALA A 43 16.95 52.30 -3.81
CA ALA A 43 16.75 50.92 -3.37
C ALA A 43 17.93 50.00 -3.78
N LYS A 44 18.48 50.18 -4.98
CA LYS A 44 19.70 49.51 -5.46
C LYS A 44 20.93 49.85 -4.60
N LYS A 45 21.15 51.12 -4.25
CA LYS A 45 22.23 51.55 -3.33
C LYS A 45 22.09 50.92 -1.93
N GLN A 46 20.87 50.84 -1.40
CA GLN A 46 20.59 50.20 -0.10
C GLN A 46 20.79 48.68 -0.13
N ALA A 47 20.38 48.01 -1.21
CA ALA A 47 20.64 46.59 -1.40
C ALA A 47 22.15 46.29 -1.55
N LEU A 48 22.89 47.15 -2.29
CA LEU A 48 24.35 47.05 -2.46
C LEU A 48 25.10 47.21 -1.13
N SER A 49 24.69 48.14 -0.26
CA SER A 49 25.35 48.32 1.03
C SER A 49 25.11 47.14 1.98
N TYR A 50 23.93 46.50 1.91
CA TYR A 50 23.57 45.38 2.79
C TYR A 50 24.01 44.00 2.29
N LEU A 51 23.97 43.70 0.98
CA LEU A 51 24.21 42.35 0.46
C LEU A 51 25.70 42.07 0.22
N LYS A 52 26.09 40.79 0.34
CA LYS A 52 27.35 40.28 -0.22
C LYS A 52 27.17 39.77 -1.65
N ASP A 53 28.31 39.68 -2.33
CA ASP A 53 28.46 39.11 -3.67
C ASP A 53 27.52 39.77 -4.69
N PRO A 54 27.58 41.12 -4.83
CA PRO A 54 26.57 41.90 -5.55
C PRO A 54 26.48 41.54 -7.04
N LYS A 55 27.57 41.01 -7.63
CA LYS A 55 27.59 40.46 -9.00
C LYS A 55 26.55 39.36 -9.22
N ILE A 56 26.17 38.62 -8.18
CA ILE A 56 25.21 37.50 -8.22
C ILE A 56 23.88 37.92 -7.58
N THR A 57 23.93 38.56 -6.40
CA THR A 57 22.73 38.81 -5.60
C THR A 57 21.88 39.98 -6.12
N ILE A 58 22.48 41.03 -6.69
CA ILE A 58 21.73 42.19 -7.19
C ILE A 58 20.95 41.87 -8.48
N PRO A 59 21.54 41.23 -9.52
CA PRO A 59 20.77 40.83 -10.70
C PRO A 59 19.62 39.86 -10.36
N LYS A 60 19.84 38.92 -9.44
CA LYS A 60 18.80 37.98 -9.01
C LYS A 60 17.68 38.65 -8.20
N LEU A 61 18.02 39.63 -7.36
CA LEU A 61 17.04 40.38 -6.57
C LEU A 61 16.16 41.31 -7.41
N PHE A 62 16.76 42.09 -8.31
CA PHE A 62 16.06 43.09 -9.12
C PHE A 62 15.51 42.55 -10.46
N GLY A 63 15.80 41.29 -10.81
CA GLY A 63 15.22 40.58 -11.95
C GLY A 63 14.18 39.53 -11.54
N PRO A 64 14.54 38.23 -11.48
CA PRO A 64 13.56 37.15 -11.31
C PRO A 64 12.81 37.19 -9.96
N LEU A 65 13.43 37.65 -8.87
CA LEU A 65 12.75 37.72 -7.57
C LEU A 65 11.79 38.92 -7.46
N SER A 66 12.13 40.09 -7.99
CA SER A 66 11.22 41.25 -8.03
C SER A 66 10.01 40.96 -8.92
N ALA A 67 10.22 40.37 -10.11
CA ALA A 67 9.17 39.97 -11.03
C ALA A 67 8.20 38.93 -10.42
N ARG A 68 8.72 37.82 -9.85
CA ARG A 68 7.89 36.79 -9.21
C ARG A 68 7.01 37.34 -8.08
N PHE A 69 7.48 38.38 -7.39
CA PHE A 69 6.80 38.93 -6.23
C PHE A 69 6.07 40.26 -6.48
N ALA A 70 5.92 40.70 -7.74
CA ALA A 70 5.29 41.96 -8.12
C ALA A 70 3.92 42.17 -7.45
N ASP A 71 3.00 41.22 -7.61
CA ASP A 71 1.62 41.31 -7.10
C ASP A 71 1.48 40.92 -5.63
N ARG A 72 2.49 40.28 -5.04
CA ARG A 72 2.43 39.74 -3.67
C ARG A 72 2.63 40.85 -2.62
N PRO A 73 1.65 41.14 -1.73
CA PRO A 73 1.78 42.19 -0.71
C PRO A 73 2.48 41.67 0.56
N GLY A 74 3.76 41.27 0.42
CA GLY A 74 4.56 40.73 1.53
C GLY A 74 4.41 39.22 1.76
N GLY A 75 5.12 38.71 2.78
CA GLY A 75 5.16 37.27 3.08
C GLY A 75 5.91 36.45 2.02
N TYR A 76 7.02 36.99 1.51
CA TYR A 76 7.80 36.40 0.41
C TYR A 76 8.59 35.16 0.84
N THR A 77 8.91 35.04 2.14
CA THR A 77 9.68 33.93 2.70
C THR A 77 8.86 33.02 3.63
N ARG A 78 9.13 31.72 3.55
CA ARG A 78 8.49 30.68 4.36
C ARG A 78 9.54 29.99 5.24
N VAL A 79 9.21 29.73 6.50
CA VAL A 79 10.01 28.92 7.41
C VAL A 79 9.30 27.59 7.64
N ILE A 80 10.00 26.48 7.40
CA ILE A 80 9.50 25.11 7.60
C ILE A 80 10.39 24.45 8.66
N PRO A 81 9.86 24.13 9.86
CA PRO A 81 10.58 23.36 10.85
C PRO A 81 10.99 21.99 10.30
N LEU A 82 12.23 21.60 10.59
CA LEU A 82 12.74 20.24 10.41
C LEU A 82 12.76 19.54 11.78
N GLY A 83 13.60 18.51 11.93
CA GLY A 83 13.93 17.93 13.23
C GLY A 83 14.93 18.78 14.04
N ARG A 84 15.58 18.13 15.00
CA ARG A 84 16.74 18.64 15.73
C ARG A 84 18.02 18.10 15.09
N ARG A 85 19.10 18.89 15.08
CA ARG A 85 20.40 18.45 14.56
C ARG A 85 21.04 17.44 15.52
N TYR A 86 21.73 16.44 14.97
CA TYR A 86 22.55 15.53 15.74
C TYR A 86 23.71 16.26 16.45
N GLY A 87 24.10 15.78 17.63
CA GLY A 87 25.13 16.41 18.47
C GLY A 87 24.58 17.55 19.34
N ASP A 88 24.40 18.76 18.78
CA ASP A 88 23.98 19.95 19.55
C ASP A 88 22.48 20.02 19.88
N ASN A 89 21.69 19.05 19.37
CA ASN A 89 20.24 18.94 19.55
C ASN A 89 19.45 20.19 19.11
N ALA A 90 20.07 21.08 18.30
CA ALA A 90 19.51 22.38 17.97
C ALA A 90 18.31 22.25 17.01
N PRO A 91 17.20 22.98 17.22
CA PRO A 91 16.06 22.93 16.32
C PRO A 91 16.42 23.52 14.95
N MET A 92 16.24 22.72 13.90
CA MET A 92 16.53 23.11 12.51
C MET A 92 15.27 23.56 11.78
N ALA A 93 15.45 24.39 10.75
CA ALA A 93 14.40 24.79 9.83
C ALA A 93 14.99 25.10 8.44
N VAL A 94 14.20 24.84 7.41
CA VAL A 94 14.42 25.40 6.08
C VAL A 94 13.80 26.80 6.06
N ILE A 95 14.48 27.76 5.44
CA ILE A 95 13.86 29.00 4.97
C ILE A 95 14.01 29.10 3.45
N GLU A 96 12.90 29.36 2.77
CA GLU A 96 12.78 29.40 1.31
C GLU A 96 11.99 30.62 0.85
N TYR A 97 12.25 31.08 -0.37
CA TYR A 97 11.37 32.00 -1.09
C TYR A 97 10.16 31.24 -1.64
N VAL A 98 8.97 31.82 -1.45
CA VAL A 98 7.68 31.26 -1.88
C VAL A 98 7.56 31.30 -3.41
N ASP A 99 6.79 30.36 -3.98
CA ASP A 99 6.53 30.24 -5.42
C ASP A 99 7.79 29.99 -6.28
N GLY A 100 8.94 29.68 -5.66
CA GLY A 100 10.16 29.25 -6.36
C GLY A 100 9.99 27.88 -7.03
N PRO A 101 10.88 27.52 -7.98
CA PRO A 101 10.83 26.23 -8.67
C PRO A 101 10.85 25.08 -7.65
N HIS A 102 11.77 25.19 -6.69
CA HIS A 102 11.86 24.34 -5.51
C HIS A 102 11.11 24.97 -4.33
N ASP A 103 9.80 24.77 -4.27
CA ASP A 103 8.94 25.13 -3.11
C ASP A 103 8.56 23.84 -2.35
N LEU A 104 8.95 23.71 -1.08
CA LEU A 104 8.76 22.47 -0.30
C LEU A 104 7.27 22.12 -0.07
N GLN A 105 6.38 23.10 -0.05
CA GLN A 105 4.94 22.85 0.10
C GLN A 105 4.33 22.36 -1.21
N PHE A 106 4.83 22.84 -2.35
CA PHE A 106 4.46 22.34 -3.68
C PHE A 106 5.01 20.93 -3.92
N GLU A 107 6.33 20.73 -3.76
CA GLU A 107 6.99 19.43 -3.88
C GLU A 107 6.33 18.38 -2.95
N GLY A 108 5.98 18.77 -1.72
CA GLY A 108 5.28 17.92 -0.75
C GLY A 108 3.80 17.64 -1.08
N VAL A 109 3.13 18.47 -1.88
CA VAL A 109 1.78 18.19 -2.41
C VAL A 109 1.88 17.20 -3.57
N VAL A 110 2.72 17.51 -4.56
CA VAL A 110 2.94 16.68 -5.75
C VAL A 110 3.36 15.26 -5.37
N ARG A 111 4.32 15.11 -4.45
CA ARG A 111 4.77 13.79 -3.95
C ARG A 111 3.67 12.98 -3.27
N ARG A 112 2.74 13.61 -2.53
CA ARG A 112 1.65 12.85 -1.91
C ARG A 112 0.62 12.42 -2.94
N LEU A 113 0.19 13.31 -3.83
CA LEU A 113 -0.73 12.96 -4.93
C LEU A 113 -0.13 11.84 -5.82
N ALA A 114 1.18 11.89 -6.08
CA ALA A 114 1.90 10.84 -6.79
C ALA A 114 1.89 9.50 -6.04
N LYS A 115 2.08 9.51 -4.71
CA LYS A 115 1.97 8.30 -3.90
C LYS A 115 0.52 7.76 -3.88
N GLU A 116 -0.47 8.63 -3.70
CA GLU A 116 -1.90 8.26 -3.69
C GLU A 116 -2.31 7.58 -5.03
N GLN A 117 -1.79 8.04 -6.17
CA GLN A 117 -1.98 7.36 -7.47
C GLN A 117 -1.26 6.00 -7.57
N ILE A 118 -0.07 5.87 -6.98
CA ILE A 118 0.69 4.60 -6.97
C ILE A 118 0.01 3.59 -6.05
N ASP A 119 -0.42 4.00 -4.85
CA ASP A 119 -1.11 3.18 -3.86
C ASP A 119 -2.45 2.68 -4.44
N ALA A 120 -3.28 3.57 -5.01
CA ALA A 120 -4.55 3.19 -5.63
C ALA A 120 -4.36 2.24 -6.84
N LYS A 121 -3.31 2.44 -7.65
CA LYS A 121 -2.99 1.48 -8.72
C LYS A 121 -2.52 0.13 -8.16
N ALA A 122 -1.77 0.12 -7.06
CA ALA A 122 -1.35 -1.12 -6.40
C ALA A 122 -2.54 -1.90 -5.83
N GLU A 123 -3.51 -1.22 -5.21
CA GLU A 123 -4.78 -1.81 -4.76
C GLU A 123 -5.54 -2.48 -5.91
N VAL A 124 -5.71 -1.77 -7.04
CA VAL A 124 -6.36 -2.33 -8.25
C VAL A 124 -5.59 -3.53 -8.82
N THR A 125 -4.25 -3.49 -8.85
CA THR A 125 -3.49 -4.68 -9.28
C THR A 125 -3.63 -5.84 -8.30
N ASN A 126 -3.73 -5.58 -7.00
CA ASN A 126 -3.89 -6.62 -5.98
C ASN A 126 -5.29 -7.26 -6.01
N THR A 127 -6.35 -6.49 -6.30
CA THR A 127 -7.71 -7.06 -6.47
C THR A 127 -7.80 -7.88 -7.75
N VAL A 128 -7.23 -7.43 -8.87
CA VAL A 128 -7.17 -8.21 -10.12
C VAL A 128 -6.37 -9.50 -9.94
N VAL A 129 -5.17 -9.44 -9.33
CA VAL A 129 -4.35 -10.63 -9.05
C VAL A 129 -5.04 -11.60 -8.07
N LYS A 130 -5.84 -11.09 -7.13
CA LYS A 130 -6.66 -11.94 -6.25
C LYS A 130 -7.79 -12.63 -7.02
N ALA A 131 -8.47 -11.91 -7.92
CA ALA A 131 -9.57 -12.45 -8.73
C ALA A 131 -9.08 -13.52 -9.72
N THR A 132 -8.05 -13.22 -10.50
CA THR A 132 -7.48 -14.20 -11.46
C THR A 132 -6.86 -15.40 -10.74
N LYS A 133 -6.32 -15.22 -9.53
CA LYS A 133 -5.88 -16.36 -8.71
C LYS A 133 -7.05 -17.25 -8.29
N SER A 134 -8.20 -16.70 -7.88
CA SER A 134 -9.38 -17.53 -7.59
C SER A 134 -9.93 -18.25 -8.83
N GLU A 135 -9.82 -17.67 -10.04
CA GLU A 135 -10.19 -18.37 -11.29
C GLU A 135 -9.20 -19.49 -11.66
N VAL A 136 -7.89 -19.27 -11.48
CA VAL A 136 -6.85 -20.29 -11.70
C VAL A 136 -6.95 -21.42 -10.67
N ASP A 137 -7.22 -21.10 -9.39
CA ASP A 137 -7.39 -22.13 -8.36
C ASP A 137 -8.70 -22.92 -8.58
N ALA A 138 -9.78 -22.28 -9.07
CA ALA A 138 -11.04 -22.96 -9.44
C ALA A 138 -10.92 -23.84 -10.69
N THR A 139 -10.26 -23.37 -11.76
CA THR A 139 -10.02 -24.18 -12.97
C THR A 139 -9.04 -25.32 -12.74
N LYS A 140 -8.20 -25.23 -11.71
CA LYS A 140 -7.32 -26.33 -11.29
C LYS A 140 -8.05 -27.38 -10.45
N ALA A 141 -9.10 -27.00 -9.73
CA ALA A 141 -10.00 -27.94 -9.04
C ALA A 141 -10.81 -28.77 -10.04
N THR A 142 -11.51 -28.14 -10.99
CA THR A 142 -12.31 -28.87 -12.00
C THR A 142 -11.45 -29.73 -12.94
N LYS A 143 -10.17 -29.40 -13.14
CA LYS A 143 -9.25 -30.30 -13.84
C LYS A 143 -8.92 -31.57 -13.02
N TRP A 144 -8.76 -31.47 -11.70
CA TRP A 144 -8.49 -32.64 -10.84
C TRP A 144 -9.66 -33.62 -10.85
N GLU A 145 -10.89 -33.10 -10.79
CA GLU A 145 -12.12 -33.90 -10.82
C GLU A 145 -12.32 -34.63 -12.17
N ALA A 146 -11.93 -33.99 -13.28
CA ALA A 146 -12.03 -34.58 -14.62
C ALA A 146 -11.01 -35.70 -14.91
N GLU A 147 -9.84 -35.71 -14.25
CA GLU A 147 -8.85 -36.79 -14.42
C GLU A 147 -9.21 -38.02 -13.57
N THR A 148 -9.96 -37.86 -12.47
CA THR A 148 -10.39 -38.96 -11.59
C THR A 148 -11.52 -39.85 -12.12
N GLU A 149 -12.31 -39.43 -13.10
CA GLU A 149 -13.35 -40.29 -13.70
C GLU A 149 -12.81 -41.20 -14.83
N THR A 150 -11.70 -40.84 -15.47
CA THR A 150 -11.11 -41.60 -16.58
C THR A 150 -10.30 -42.84 -16.17
N GLU A 151 -9.78 -42.92 -14.95
CA GLU A 151 -9.05 -44.11 -14.47
C GLU A 151 -9.97 -45.20 -13.90
N ALA A 152 -11.26 -44.89 -13.68
CA ALA A 152 -12.24 -45.81 -13.08
C ALA A 152 -12.86 -46.84 -14.07
N GLN A 153 -12.36 -46.94 -15.31
CA GLN A 153 -12.89 -47.85 -16.35
C GLN A 153 -11.85 -48.72 -17.06
N THR A 154 -10.60 -48.80 -16.56
CA THR A 154 -9.52 -49.59 -17.19
C THR A 154 -8.88 -50.64 -16.27
N GLU A 155 -9.64 -51.24 -15.34
CA GLU A 155 -9.21 -52.37 -14.50
C GLU A 155 -10.15 -53.58 -14.56
N THR A 156 -10.61 -53.97 -15.76
CA THR A 156 -11.30 -55.27 -15.98
C THR A 156 -10.89 -55.94 -17.29
N GLU A 157 -9.63 -56.38 -17.43
CA GLU A 157 -9.19 -57.50 -18.31
C GLU A 157 -7.66 -57.70 -18.26
N ALA A 158 -7.17 -58.79 -17.62
CA ALA A 158 -5.93 -59.52 -17.99
C ALA A 158 -5.58 -60.66 -17.01
N GLU A 159 -5.49 -61.90 -17.52
CA GLU A 159 -4.80 -63.07 -16.95
C GLU A 159 -4.24 -63.93 -18.10
N VAL A 160 -3.25 -64.83 -17.93
CA VAL A 160 -2.49 -65.16 -16.71
C VAL A 160 -1.11 -64.45 -16.74
N GLU A 161 0.12 -64.98 -16.64
CA GLU A 161 0.71 -66.32 -16.40
C GLU A 161 2.08 -66.15 -15.69
N SER A 162 2.76 -67.24 -15.32
CA SER A 162 3.99 -67.22 -14.51
C SER A 162 5.28 -67.17 -15.33
N ASP A 163 6.39 -66.71 -14.72
CA ASP A 163 7.50 -67.64 -14.37
C ASP A 163 8.60 -67.02 -13.49
N THR A 164 9.59 -67.84 -13.10
CA THR A 164 10.40 -67.61 -11.88
C THR A 164 11.90 -67.44 -12.13
N ASN A 165 12.51 -66.39 -11.53
CA ASN A 165 13.78 -66.53 -10.79
C ASN A 165 14.14 -65.31 -9.91
N LYS A 166 15.18 -65.46 -9.06
CA LYS A 166 15.75 -64.44 -8.16
C LYS A 166 17.31 -64.42 -8.29
N PRO A 167 18.07 -63.56 -7.60
CA PRO A 167 18.04 -62.08 -7.69
C PRO A 167 19.46 -61.45 -7.67
N THR A 168 19.62 -60.16 -8.06
CA THR A 168 20.78 -59.38 -7.58
C THR A 168 20.54 -57.87 -7.45
N ARG A 169 20.67 -57.40 -6.20
CA ARG A 169 21.34 -56.14 -5.78
C ARG A 169 21.18 -54.88 -6.64
N LEU A 170 20.37 -53.94 -6.13
CA LEU A 170 20.88 -52.59 -5.83
C LEU A 170 20.15 -52.03 -4.59
N PHE A 171 20.89 -51.46 -3.65
CA PHE A 171 20.35 -50.69 -2.53
C PHE A 171 19.71 -49.39 -3.09
N LYS A 172 18.73 -48.73 -2.44
CA LYS A 172 18.74 -48.41 -1.00
C LYS A 172 17.36 -48.03 -0.45
N ASN A 173 16.90 -48.80 0.53
CA ASN A 173 16.03 -48.45 1.67
C ASN A 173 14.87 -47.46 1.44
N PHE A 174 13.66 -48.01 1.30
CA PHE A 174 12.41 -47.29 1.57
C PHE A 174 11.82 -47.81 2.90
N TYR A 175 11.51 -46.89 3.82
CA TYR A 175 10.69 -47.05 5.03
C TYR A 175 11.20 -47.84 6.26
N LEU A 176 10.53 -47.51 7.38
CA LEU A 176 10.62 -48.05 8.74
C LEU A 176 11.91 -47.67 9.54
N GLU A 177 11.86 -47.29 10.83
CA GLU A 177 10.76 -47.41 11.80
C GLU A 177 10.70 -46.28 12.88
N ASN A 178 9.50 -46.04 13.41
CA ASN A 178 9.08 -45.52 14.73
C ASN A 178 10.00 -44.59 15.56
N ALA A 179 9.48 -43.42 15.97
CA ALA A 179 8.89 -43.24 17.32
C ALA A 179 8.40 -41.80 17.65
N PHE A 180 7.58 -41.71 18.71
CA PHE A 180 7.35 -40.56 19.61
C PHE A 180 6.49 -39.34 19.17
N LEU A 181 5.31 -39.23 19.83
CA LEU A 181 4.53 -38.04 20.19
C LEU A 181 3.95 -37.13 19.05
N GLY A 182 2.65 -36.81 19.02
CA GLY A 182 1.51 -37.30 19.82
C GLY A 182 0.32 -36.33 19.90
N LYS A 183 -0.86 -36.87 20.26
CA LYS A 183 -2.12 -36.19 20.64
C LYS A 183 -2.87 -35.40 19.53
N TYR A 184 -3.93 -35.99 18.98
CA TYR A 184 -5.33 -35.72 19.37
C TYR A 184 -6.33 -36.15 18.27
N SER A 185 -6.96 -37.32 18.46
CA SER A 185 -8.30 -37.61 17.93
C SER A 185 -8.92 -38.71 18.81
N PHE A 186 -9.76 -38.29 19.75
CA PHE A 186 -10.52 -39.15 20.64
C PHE A 186 -11.79 -38.39 21.04
N LEU A 187 -12.87 -39.12 21.34
CA LEU A 187 -14.26 -38.64 21.29
C LEU A 187 -14.73 -38.26 19.86
N ALA A 188 -15.82 -38.80 19.33
CA ALA A 188 -16.61 -39.93 19.84
C ALA A 188 -17.32 -40.67 18.71
N ASN A 189 -17.37 -41.99 18.81
CA ASN A 189 -18.47 -42.79 18.29
C ASN A 189 -18.67 -43.97 19.24
N GLN A 190 -19.65 -43.85 20.14
CA GLN A 190 -19.88 -44.79 21.24
C GLN A 190 -21.38 -45.08 21.36
N PHE A 191 -21.68 -46.35 21.70
CA PHE A 191 -22.99 -46.92 22.00
C PHE A 191 -23.96 -47.22 20.84
N LEU A 192 -24.57 -48.41 20.95
CA LEU A 192 -25.69 -48.97 20.15
C LEU A 192 -25.39 -49.13 18.64
N GLY A 193 -25.16 -50.32 18.10
CA GLY A 193 -25.16 -51.65 18.72
C GLY A 193 -26.51 -52.38 18.63
N ALA A 194 -26.80 -52.97 17.47
CA ALA A 194 -27.87 -53.96 17.26
C ALA A 194 -27.42 -54.97 16.19
N GLN A 195 -27.96 -56.19 16.24
CA GLN A 195 -27.63 -57.30 15.33
C GLN A 195 -28.63 -57.40 14.17
N THR A 196 -28.21 -57.94 13.02
CA THR A 196 -28.99 -58.97 12.30
C THR A 196 -28.07 -59.88 11.49
N LEU A 197 -28.39 -61.18 11.46
CA LEU A 197 -27.81 -62.17 10.56
C LEU A 197 -28.88 -62.64 9.55
N ASN A 198 -28.40 -63.21 8.45
CA ASN A 198 -29.10 -64.13 7.55
C ASN A 198 -30.30 -63.66 6.69
N SER A 199 -29.99 -63.48 5.40
CA SER A 199 -30.52 -64.29 4.28
C SER A 199 -32.01 -64.72 4.27
N LYS A 200 -32.79 -64.12 3.35
CA LYS A 200 -33.43 -64.82 2.20
C LYS A 200 -34.17 -63.83 1.26
N PRO A 201 -34.15 -64.04 -0.07
CA PRO A 201 -34.95 -63.28 -1.03
C PRO A 201 -36.25 -64.01 -1.42
N LEU A 202 -37.32 -63.27 -1.75
CA LEU A 202 -38.24 -63.48 -2.90
C LEU A 202 -39.57 -62.71 -2.75
N GLY A 203 -40.04 -62.11 -3.85
CA GLY A 203 -41.47 -62.00 -4.15
C GLY A 203 -42.14 -60.63 -4.00
N ARG A 204 -42.72 -60.15 -5.12
CA ARG A 204 -43.99 -59.40 -5.32
C ARG A 204 -44.54 -58.54 -4.15
N GLN A 205 -45.01 -57.31 -4.37
CA GLN A 205 -45.76 -56.85 -5.55
C GLN A 205 -45.79 -55.32 -5.68
N SER A 206 -46.20 -54.82 -6.86
CA SER A 206 -46.24 -53.39 -7.20
C SER A 206 -47.58 -52.72 -6.86
N SER A 207 -47.60 -51.90 -5.81
CA SER A 207 -48.58 -50.82 -5.57
C SER A 207 -47.98 -49.80 -4.57
N LEU A 208 -48.70 -48.72 -4.26
CA LEU A 208 -48.30 -47.63 -3.35
C LEU A 208 -47.14 -46.69 -3.79
N GLN A 209 -46.62 -46.81 -5.01
CA GLN A 209 -45.91 -45.69 -5.66
C GLN A 209 -46.92 -44.63 -6.13
N ASN A 210 -47.35 -43.72 -5.22
CA ASN A 210 -47.86 -42.37 -5.58
C ASN A 210 -48.07 -41.41 -4.38
N GLU A 211 -47.99 -41.85 -3.13
CA GLU A 211 -48.18 -40.95 -1.96
C GLU A 211 -46.87 -40.40 -1.39
N ALA A 212 -45.76 -41.14 -1.49
CA ALA A 212 -44.44 -40.75 -0.96
C ALA A 212 -43.79 -39.52 -1.63
N THR A 213 -44.29 -39.09 -2.79
CA THR A 213 -43.71 -37.99 -3.59
C THR A 213 -44.30 -36.60 -3.29
N LYS A 214 -45.32 -36.51 -2.41
CA LYS A 214 -45.83 -35.22 -1.92
C LYS A 214 -45.15 -34.75 -0.63
N ALA A 215 -45.02 -35.63 0.38
CA ALA A 215 -44.41 -35.29 1.67
C ALA A 215 -42.96 -34.77 1.53
N THR A 216 -42.17 -35.47 0.71
CA THR A 216 -40.74 -35.19 0.47
C THR A 216 -40.47 -33.84 -0.22
N LYS A 217 -41.46 -33.23 -0.87
CA LYS A 217 -41.33 -31.85 -1.39
C LYS A 217 -41.62 -30.79 -0.32
N SER A 218 -42.70 -30.95 0.43
CA SER A 218 -43.05 -30.01 1.52
C SER A 218 -41.96 -29.94 2.60
N GLU A 219 -41.35 -31.07 2.93
CA GLU A 219 -40.22 -31.12 3.88
C GLU A 219 -38.97 -30.44 3.31
N ALA A 220 -38.66 -30.65 2.03
CA ALA A 220 -37.53 -30.02 1.36
C ALA A 220 -37.70 -28.50 1.14
N GLU A 221 -38.94 -28.00 1.03
CA GLU A 221 -39.24 -26.57 0.98
C GLU A 221 -39.17 -25.94 2.38
N ALA A 222 -39.73 -26.59 3.42
CA ALA A 222 -39.61 -26.14 4.81
C ALA A 222 -38.14 -26.04 5.28
N VAL A 223 -37.30 -27.03 4.98
CA VAL A 223 -35.86 -27.01 5.32
C VAL A 223 -35.10 -25.91 4.56
N LYS A 224 -35.52 -25.55 3.34
CA LYS A 224 -34.97 -24.39 2.61
C LYS A 224 -35.39 -23.07 3.23
N GLU A 225 -36.65 -22.94 3.63
CA GLU A 225 -37.18 -21.72 4.24
C GLU A 225 -36.56 -21.48 5.62
N GLU A 226 -36.38 -22.53 6.43
CA GLU A 226 -35.65 -22.47 7.70
C GLU A 226 -34.16 -22.13 7.49
N ALA A 227 -33.52 -22.66 6.44
CA ALA A 227 -32.15 -22.29 6.08
C ALA A 227 -32.01 -20.85 5.58
N GLU A 228 -33.01 -20.30 4.89
CA GLU A 228 -33.07 -18.88 4.55
C GLU A 228 -33.32 -18.00 5.77
N ALA A 229 -34.20 -18.41 6.69
CA ALA A 229 -34.45 -17.70 7.94
C ALA A 229 -33.16 -17.59 8.76
N LYS A 230 -32.44 -18.70 8.96
CA LYS A 230 -31.14 -18.72 9.65
C LYS A 230 -30.05 -17.93 8.92
N LYS A 231 -30.09 -17.82 7.59
CA LYS A 231 -29.21 -16.91 6.84
C LYS A 231 -29.54 -15.44 7.12
N LYS A 232 -30.81 -15.06 7.06
CA LYS A 232 -31.29 -13.68 7.29
C LYS A 232 -30.98 -13.25 8.74
N GLU A 233 -31.19 -14.14 9.71
CA GLU A 233 -30.80 -13.97 11.12
C GLU A 233 -29.27 -13.83 11.29
N ALA A 234 -28.48 -14.65 10.60
CA ALA A 234 -27.02 -14.53 10.60
C ALA A 234 -26.49 -13.28 9.88
N GLU A 235 -27.30 -12.62 9.03
CA GLU A 235 -27.00 -11.32 8.44
C GLU A 235 -27.40 -10.16 9.37
N THR A 236 -28.58 -10.20 10.02
CA THR A 236 -28.96 -9.18 11.01
C THR A 236 -27.98 -9.16 12.18
N VAL A 237 -27.59 -10.33 12.73
CA VAL A 237 -26.57 -10.43 13.79
C VAL A 237 -25.20 -9.90 13.32
N LYS A 238 -24.87 -9.99 12.03
CA LYS A 238 -23.64 -9.38 11.48
C LYS A 238 -23.72 -7.86 11.36
N GLU A 239 -24.86 -7.30 10.92
CA GLU A 239 -25.04 -5.84 10.89
C GLU A 239 -25.13 -5.26 12.30
N GLU A 240 -25.82 -5.91 13.25
CA GLU A 240 -25.82 -5.51 14.66
C GLU A 240 -24.42 -5.58 15.27
N ALA A 241 -23.63 -6.62 14.96
CA ALA A 241 -22.23 -6.71 15.41
C ALA A 241 -21.36 -5.59 14.82
N LYS A 242 -21.53 -5.24 13.52
CA LYS A 242 -20.86 -4.09 12.90
C LYS A 242 -21.29 -2.76 13.53
N GLN A 243 -22.58 -2.59 13.79
CA GLN A 243 -23.15 -1.37 14.35
C GLN A 243 -22.71 -1.18 15.81
N GLY A 244 -22.78 -2.22 16.64
CA GLY A 244 -22.23 -2.23 18.00
C GLY A 244 -20.71 -2.03 18.03
N ALA A 245 -19.95 -2.53 17.04
CA ALA A 245 -18.52 -2.23 16.92
C ALA A 245 -18.27 -0.75 16.57
N LYS A 246 -19.11 -0.16 15.71
CA LYS A 246 -19.07 1.26 15.30
C LYS A 246 -19.44 2.19 16.47
N GLU A 247 -20.41 1.80 17.30
CA GLU A 247 -20.80 2.53 18.51
C GLU A 247 -19.76 2.41 19.63
N ARG A 248 -19.18 1.23 19.85
CA ARG A 248 -18.03 1.04 20.76
C ARG A 248 -16.78 1.82 20.33
N ALA A 249 -16.65 2.16 19.05
CA ALA A 249 -15.61 3.05 18.53
C ALA A 249 -15.93 4.56 18.71
N GLY A 250 -17.17 4.93 19.08
CA GLY A 250 -17.64 6.31 19.18
C GLY A 250 -17.05 7.16 20.32
N GLY A 251 -16.22 6.57 21.19
CA GLY A 251 -15.60 7.26 22.32
C GLY A 251 -14.31 8.02 22.02
N ASP A 252 -13.74 7.91 20.81
CA ASP A 252 -12.39 8.38 20.53
C ASP A 252 -12.35 9.64 19.63
N LYS A 253 -11.64 10.68 20.07
CA LYS A 253 -11.41 11.93 19.33
C LYS A 253 -10.31 11.80 18.25
N ARG A 254 -10.04 10.56 17.80
CA ARG A 254 -9.23 10.28 16.60
C ARG A 254 -9.75 11.09 15.41
N VAL A 255 -8.84 11.81 14.76
CA VAL A 255 -9.14 12.52 13.51
C VAL A 255 -9.45 11.47 12.46
N THR A 256 -10.73 11.33 12.06
CA THR A 256 -11.13 10.37 11.04
C THR A 256 -10.41 10.65 9.71
N ASP A 257 -10.17 9.61 8.91
CA ASP A 257 -9.49 9.76 7.62
C ASP A 257 -10.20 10.75 6.70
N GLU A 258 -11.52 10.89 6.81
CA GLU A 258 -12.32 11.92 6.13
C GLU A 258 -11.89 13.34 6.52
N VAL A 259 -11.68 13.63 7.80
CA VAL A 259 -11.20 14.94 8.28
C VAL A 259 -9.75 15.17 7.86
N VAL A 260 -8.92 14.12 7.79
CA VAL A 260 -7.55 14.21 7.23
C VAL A 260 -7.60 14.52 5.73
N ARG A 261 -8.41 13.80 4.95
CA ARG A 261 -8.62 13.99 3.50
C ARG A 261 -9.18 15.37 3.20
N ALA A 262 -10.17 15.85 3.95
CA ALA A 262 -10.75 17.18 3.79
C ALA A 262 -9.76 18.31 4.13
N ARG A 263 -8.93 18.15 5.17
CA ARG A 263 -7.81 19.07 5.46
C ARG A 263 -6.74 19.04 4.35
N TRP A 264 -6.49 17.87 3.77
CA TRP A 264 -5.53 17.71 2.67
C TRP A 264 -6.01 18.34 1.38
N ALA A 265 -7.26 18.09 0.95
CA ALA A 265 -7.86 18.71 -0.24
C ALA A 265 -7.82 20.25 -0.16
N LYS A 266 -8.16 20.83 1.01
CA LYS A 266 -8.04 22.27 1.26
C LYS A 266 -6.59 22.79 1.16
N LYS A 267 -5.57 21.95 1.41
CA LYS A 267 -4.16 22.29 1.19
C LYS A 267 -3.75 22.17 -0.28
N VAL A 268 -4.23 21.17 -1.01
CA VAL A 268 -4.00 21.03 -2.46
C VAL A 268 -4.55 22.26 -3.19
N GLU A 269 -5.81 22.62 -2.97
CA GLU A 269 -6.45 23.81 -3.55
C GLU A 269 -5.74 25.11 -3.16
N LYS A 270 -5.28 25.23 -1.90
CA LYS A 270 -4.49 26.39 -1.47
C LYS A 270 -3.15 26.52 -2.22
N VAL A 271 -2.49 25.40 -2.53
CA VAL A 271 -1.20 25.39 -3.25
C VAL A 271 -1.41 25.63 -4.75
N LYS A 272 -2.43 25.01 -5.35
CA LYS A 272 -2.89 25.25 -6.73
C LYS A 272 -3.19 26.74 -6.95
N LYS A 273 -4.05 27.33 -6.11
CA LYS A 273 -4.39 28.77 -6.15
C LYS A 273 -3.19 29.69 -5.85
N ALA A 274 -2.21 29.27 -5.05
CA ALA A 274 -1.05 30.09 -4.73
C ALA A 274 -0.09 30.29 -5.92
N ARG A 275 0.08 29.26 -6.76
CA ARG A 275 0.87 29.33 -8.01
C ARG A 275 0.05 29.66 -9.27
N GLY A 276 -1.28 29.59 -9.20
CA GLY A 276 -2.17 29.80 -10.36
C GLY A 276 -2.25 28.61 -11.32
N LEU A 277 -1.89 27.40 -10.89
CA LEU A 277 -1.92 26.21 -11.76
C LEU A 277 -3.35 25.78 -12.13
N THR A 278 -3.50 25.33 -13.37
CA THR A 278 -4.62 24.50 -13.82
C THR A 278 -4.54 23.08 -13.24
N ASP A 279 -5.66 22.35 -13.28
CA ASP A 279 -5.68 20.93 -12.91
C ASP A 279 -4.84 20.05 -13.84
N GLU A 280 -4.62 20.47 -15.09
CA GLU A 280 -3.85 19.72 -16.08
C GLU A 280 -2.35 19.84 -15.83
N GLU A 281 -1.85 21.04 -15.54
CA GLU A 281 -0.47 21.26 -15.10
C GLU A 281 -0.17 20.52 -13.80
N LEU A 282 -1.11 20.52 -12.84
CA LEU A 282 -0.95 19.78 -11.59
C LEU A 282 -0.90 18.27 -11.82
N LYS A 283 -1.77 17.72 -12.68
CA LYS A 283 -1.73 16.30 -13.11
C LYS A 283 -0.41 15.98 -13.83
N ALA A 284 0.07 16.85 -14.70
CA ALA A 284 1.32 16.67 -15.43
C ALA A 284 2.54 16.64 -14.49
N GLU A 285 2.59 17.52 -13.49
CA GLU A 285 3.66 17.52 -12.49
C GLU A 285 3.62 16.29 -11.59
N VAL A 286 2.42 15.85 -11.18
CA VAL A 286 2.22 14.58 -10.46
C VAL A 286 2.68 13.40 -11.31
N ALA A 287 2.40 13.38 -12.62
CA ALA A 287 2.87 12.33 -13.52
C ALA A 287 4.41 12.28 -13.63
N LYS A 288 5.11 13.43 -13.60
CA LYS A 288 6.58 13.48 -13.55
C LYS A 288 7.12 12.85 -12.26
N GLU A 289 6.57 13.21 -11.10
CA GLU A 289 6.97 12.63 -9.82
C GLU A 289 6.62 11.14 -9.72
N VAL A 290 5.47 10.68 -10.26
CA VAL A 290 5.16 9.25 -10.39
C VAL A 290 6.19 8.51 -11.25
N LYS A 291 6.65 9.10 -12.36
CA LYS A 291 7.72 8.51 -13.19
C LYS A 291 9.03 8.43 -12.41
N TRP A 292 9.45 9.53 -11.77
CA TRP A 292 10.68 9.60 -10.98
C TRP A 292 10.67 8.62 -9.79
N LEU A 293 9.53 8.47 -9.10
CA LEU A 293 9.37 7.50 -8.01
C LEU A 293 9.55 6.05 -8.50
N LYS A 294 9.03 5.70 -9.68
CA LYS A 294 9.22 4.37 -10.29
C LYS A 294 10.67 4.12 -10.68
N GLU A 295 11.31 5.04 -11.41
CA GLU A 295 12.73 4.92 -11.77
C GLU A 295 13.62 4.81 -10.52
N LYS A 296 13.28 5.53 -9.44
CA LYS A 296 13.99 5.48 -8.17
C LYS A 296 13.77 4.14 -7.45
N GLN A 297 12.54 3.62 -7.46
CA GLN A 297 12.23 2.30 -6.89
C GLN A 297 12.97 1.19 -7.63
N GLU A 298 13.00 1.22 -8.96
CA GLU A 298 13.78 0.32 -9.82
C GLU A 298 15.29 0.37 -9.50
N LYS A 299 15.88 1.57 -9.45
CA LYS A 299 17.29 1.78 -9.05
C LYS A 299 17.58 1.22 -7.64
N ILE A 300 16.64 1.35 -6.69
CA ILE A 300 16.74 0.76 -5.35
C ILE A 300 16.65 -0.78 -5.40
N THR A 301 15.74 -1.35 -6.19
CA THR A 301 15.58 -2.80 -6.37
C THR A 301 16.85 -3.43 -6.96
N VAL A 302 17.36 -2.91 -8.08
CA VAL A 302 18.62 -3.38 -8.69
C VAL A 302 19.81 -3.27 -7.73
N THR A 303 19.86 -2.20 -6.92
CA THR A 303 20.90 -2.05 -5.89
C THR A 303 20.76 -3.10 -4.77
N ARG A 304 19.53 -3.35 -4.31
CA ARG A 304 19.22 -4.37 -3.30
C ARG A 304 19.54 -5.78 -3.80
N GLU A 305 19.23 -6.09 -5.05
CA GLU A 305 19.53 -7.36 -5.69
C GLU A 305 21.03 -7.60 -5.80
N LYS A 306 21.82 -6.60 -6.24
CA LYS A 306 23.29 -6.69 -6.25
C LYS A 306 23.87 -6.96 -4.85
N VAL A 307 23.34 -6.29 -3.82
CA VAL A 307 23.74 -6.52 -2.41
C VAL A 307 23.34 -7.92 -1.92
N LEU A 308 22.19 -8.46 -2.36
CA LEU A 308 21.77 -9.83 -2.02
C LEU A 308 22.62 -10.88 -2.71
N HIS A 309 22.93 -10.72 -4.01
CA HIS A 309 23.81 -11.63 -4.74
C HIS A 309 25.22 -11.67 -4.11
N HIS A 310 25.82 -10.51 -3.81
CA HIS A 310 27.11 -10.46 -3.13
C HIS A 310 27.08 -11.10 -1.73
N LYS A 311 26.02 -10.87 -0.94
CA LYS A 311 25.84 -11.54 0.36
C LYS A 311 25.65 -13.06 0.25
N ASN A 312 25.06 -13.55 -0.84
CA ASN A 312 24.89 -14.98 -1.07
C ASN A 312 26.18 -15.64 -1.57
N SER A 313 26.97 -14.96 -2.43
CA SER A 313 28.31 -15.42 -2.84
C SER A 313 29.22 -15.60 -1.62
N ASN A 314 29.42 -14.54 -0.83
CA ASN A 314 30.22 -14.56 0.40
C ASN A 314 29.69 -15.53 1.48
N ARG A 315 28.46 -16.02 1.36
CA ARG A 315 27.85 -17.02 2.26
C ARG A 315 28.08 -18.45 1.76
N ASN A 316 28.16 -18.66 0.45
CA ASN A 316 28.53 -19.96 -0.13
C ASN A 316 30.04 -20.18 -0.04
N GLU A 317 30.85 -19.14 -0.31
CA GLU A 317 32.32 -19.16 -0.14
C GLU A 317 32.77 -19.44 1.30
N LYS A 318 31.90 -19.20 2.30
CA LYS A 318 32.14 -19.52 3.73
C LYS A 318 31.47 -20.82 4.18
N ARG A 319 31.07 -21.68 3.24
CA ARG A 319 30.46 -23.00 3.46
C ARG A 319 31.21 -24.14 2.78
N VAL A 320 32.35 -23.83 2.17
CA VAL A 320 33.35 -24.74 1.59
C VAL A 320 34.60 -24.66 2.46
#